data_AF-A0A7X8I9Q2-F1
#
_entry.id   AF-A0A7X8I9Q2-F1
#
_cell.length_a   1.000
_cell.length_b   1.000
_cell.length_c   1.000
_cell.angle_alpha   90.00
_cell.angle_beta   90.00
_cell.angle_gamma   90.00
#
_symmetry.space_group_name_H-M   'P 1'
#
loop_
_entity.id
_entity.type
_entity.pdbx_description
1 polymer ?
#
loop_
_entity_poly.entity_id
_entity_poly.type
_entity_poly.pdbx_seq_one_letter_code
_entity_poly.pdbx_strand_id
1 'polypeptide(L)' 'MKHKHLEELKEKYKDGFRCIRTENIDNEMNIYLKNFYTEEIDTMKCSHPDEIEKLNSFIDSMTETE' A
#
# COMPACT_ATOMS: atom_id res chain seq x y z
N MET A 1 9.25 -10.96 12.95
CA MET A 1 8.10 -11.30 12.07
C MET A 1 8.33 -10.60 10.74
N LYS A 2 8.12 -11.27 9.59
CA LYS A 2 8.41 -10.68 8.27
C LYS A 2 7.28 -9.70 7.91
N HIS A 3 7.59 -8.43 7.70
CA HIS A 3 6.67 -7.42 7.16
C HIS A 3 6.52 -7.60 5.64
N LYS A 4 5.84 -8.70 5.26
CA LYS A 4 5.76 -9.12 3.86
C LYS A 4 5.00 -8.10 3.00
N HIS A 5 3.93 -7.50 3.51
CA HIS A 5 3.12 -6.55 2.77
C HIS A 5 3.84 -5.21 2.59
N LEU A 6 4.65 -4.78 3.56
CA LEU A 6 5.43 -3.55 3.42
C LEU A 6 6.46 -3.66 2.29
N GLU A 7 7.19 -4.77 2.23
CA GLU A 7 8.19 -4.99 1.18
C GLU A 7 7.51 -5.16 -0.19
N GLU A 8 6.39 -5.89 -0.25
CA GLU A 8 5.58 -6.01 -1.47
C GLU A 8 5.08 -4.65 -1.97
N LEU A 9 4.61 -3.78 -1.07
CA LEU A 9 4.16 -2.43 -1.43
C LEU A 9 5.31 -1.59 -2.00
N LYS A 10 6.50 -1.67 -1.38
CA LYS A 10 7.70 -0.97 -1.89
C LYS A 10 8.11 -1.49 -3.27
N GLU A 11 8.03 -2.79 -3.52
CA GLU A 11 8.32 -3.37 -4.84
C GLU A 11 7.31 -2.85 -5.88
N LYS A 12 6.01 -2.88 -5.58
CA LYS A 12 4.98 -2.31 -6.47
C LYS A 12 5.23 -0.83 -6.78
N TYR A 13 5.68 -0.05 -5.79
CA TYR A 13 6.05 1.35 -6.01
C TYR A 13 7.25 1.53 -6.95
N LYS A 14 8.23 0.62 -6.93
CA LYS A 14 9.34 0.61 -7.91
C LYS A 14 8.84 0.26 -9.31
N ASP A 15 7.83 -0.60 -9.42
CA ASP A 15 7.22 -1.03 -10.68
C ASP A 15 6.20 -0.02 -11.25
N GLY A 16 5.98 1.11 -10.57
CA GLY A 16 5.14 2.21 -11.04
C GLY A 16 3.72 2.24 -10.49
N PHE A 17 3.38 1.34 -9.57
CA PHE A 17 2.15 1.46 -8.82
C PHE A 17 2.21 2.62 -7.82
N ARG A 18 1.07 3.27 -7.61
CA ARG A 18 0.85 4.18 -6.48
C ARG A 18 -0.46 3.86 -5.81
N CYS A 19 -0.52 4.09 -4.49
CA CYS A 19 -1.77 4.06 -3.76
C CYS A 19 -2.68 5.19 -4.25
N ILE A 20 -3.93 4.83 -4.55
CA ILE A 20 -4.98 5.78 -4.95
C ILE A 20 -6.09 5.86 -3.89
N ARG A 21 -6.20 4.86 -3.02
CA ARG A 21 -7.19 4.81 -1.94
C ARG A 21 -6.79 3.76 -0.90
N THR A 22 -7.09 4.04 0.35
CA THR A 22 -7.10 3.06 1.45
C THR A 22 -8.49 2.98 2.06
N GLU A 23 -8.93 1.78 2.45
CA GLU A 23 -10.20 1.56 3.14
C GLU A 23 -10.02 0.53 4.26
N ASN A 24 -10.65 0.75 5.41
CA ASN A 24 -10.69 -0.22 6.50
C ASN A 24 -12.07 -0.87 6.54
N ILE A 25 -12.14 -2.18 6.34
CA ILE A 25 -13.38 -2.98 6.35
C ILE A 25 -13.15 -4.18 7.26
N ASP A 26 -13.98 -4.36 8.30
CA ASP A 26 -13.91 -5.51 9.21
C ASP A 26 -12.52 -5.76 9.83
N ASN A 27 -11.82 -4.70 10.25
CA ASN A 27 -10.42 -4.75 10.76
C ASN A 27 -9.38 -5.23 9.74
N GLU A 28 -9.71 -5.26 8.45
CA GLU A 28 -8.77 -5.46 7.34
C GLU A 28 -8.61 -4.13 6.57
N MET A 29 -7.36 -3.70 6.43
CA MET A 29 -6.98 -2.59 5.58
C MET A 29 -6.86 -3.08 4.13
N ASN A 30 -7.60 -2.44 3.23
CA ASN A 30 -7.49 -2.58 1.79
C ASN A 30 -6.71 -1.39 1.22
N ILE A 31 -5.68 -1.66 0.44
CA ILE A 31 -4.86 -0.67 -0.25
C ILE A 31 -5.07 -0.86 -1.75
N TYR A 32 -5.69 0.12 -2.39
CA TYR A 32 -5.95 0.12 -3.81
C TYR A 32 -4.80 0.81 -4.54
N LEU A 33 -4.19 0.09 -5.47
CA LEU A 33 -3.03 0.51 -6.22
C LEU A 33 -3.37 0.64 -7.70
N LYS A 34 -2.83 1.67 -8.35
CA LYS A 34 -2.86 1.81 -9.81
C LYS A 34 -1.45 1.97 -10.34
N ASN A 35 -1.10 1.19 -11.37
CA ASN A 35 0.10 1.40 -12.16
C ASN A 35 -0.15 2.51 -13.18
N PHE A 36 0.67 3.56 -13.15
CA PHE A 36 0.50 4.70 -14.05
C PHE A 36 1.21 4.52 -15.39
N TYR A 37 2.00 3.45 -15.57
CA TYR A 37 2.62 3.08 -16.84
C TYR A 37 1.81 2.05 -17.62
N THR A 38 1.26 1.04 -16.93
CA THR A 38 0.54 -0.07 -17.56
C THR A 38 -0.99 0.02 -17.41
N GLU A 39 -1.48 0.99 -16.63
CA GLU A 39 -2.88 1.14 -16.24
C GLU A 39 -3.46 -0.04 -15.43
N GLU A 40 -2.62 -0.98 -15.01
CA GLU A 40 -3.01 -2.10 -14.15
C GLU A 40 -3.50 -1.62 -12.78
N ILE A 41 -4.46 -2.35 -12.22
CA ILE A 41 -5.01 -2.10 -10.89
C ILE A 41 -4.73 -3.33 -10.04
N ASP A 42 -4.34 -3.08 -8.79
CA ASP A 42 -4.12 -4.13 -7.82
C ASP A 42 -4.67 -3.75 -6.44
N THR A 43 -4.93 -4.73 -5.60
CA THR A 43 -5.45 -4.52 -4.24
C THR A 43 -4.69 -5.38 -3.26
N MET A 44 -4.04 -4.72 -2.30
CA MET A 44 -3.40 -5.39 -1.18
C MET A 44 -4.29 -5.36 0.05
N LYS A 45 -4.24 -6.44 0.82
CA LYS A 45 -5.04 -6.64 2.04
C LYS A 45 -4.12 -6.91 3.21
N CYS A 46 -4.33 -6.22 4.33
CA CYS A 46 -3.58 -6.46 5.55
C CYS A 46 -4.51 -6.35 6.76
N SER A 47 -4.52 -7.37 7.61
CA SER A 47 -5.29 -7.41 8.86
C SER A 47 -4.41 -7.33 10.11
N HIS A 48 -3.09 -7.19 9.94
CA HIS A 48 -2.15 -7.16 11.06
C HIS A 48 -1.87 -5.72 11.51
N PRO A 49 -2.27 -5.30 12.73
CA PRO A 49 -2.21 -3.90 13.16
C PRO A 49 -0.82 -3.25 13.05
N ASP A 50 0.23 -3.95 13.49
CA ASP A 50 1.62 -3.45 13.44
C ASP A 50 2.12 -3.25 12.01
N GLU A 51 1.59 -4.01 11.05
CA GLU A 51 1.95 -3.89 9.65
C GLU A 51 1.11 -2.80 8.96
N ILE A 52 -0.16 -2.67 9.33
CA ILE A 52 -1.06 -1.58 8.91
C ILE A 52 -0.44 -0.22 9.24
N GLU A 53 0.08 -0.03 10.46
CA GLU A 53 0.73 1.22 10.85
C GLU A 53 1.91 1.56 9.92
N LYS A 54 2.78 0.58 9.65
CA LYS A 54 3.94 0.76 8.76
C LYS A 54 3.54 1.02 7.30
N LEU A 55 2.47 0.39 6.82
CA LEU A 55 1.93 0.61 5.48
C LEU A 55 1.40 2.04 5.33
N ASN A 56 0.63 2.53 6.31
CA ASN A 56 0.14 3.91 6.31
C ASN A 56 1.30 4.91 6.35
N SER A 57 2.25 4.74 7.28
CA SER A 57 3.41 5.64 7.35
C SER A 57 4.21 5.69 6.05
N PHE A 58 4.34 4.56 5.35
CA PHE A 58 4.99 4.53 4.04
C PHE A 58 4.16 5.28 2.97
N ILE A 59 2.86 5.03 2.88
CA ILE A 59 1.97 5.69 1.91
C ILE A 59 1.98 7.21 2.13
N ASP A 60 1.86 7.65 3.38
CA ASP A 60 1.87 9.06 3.75
C ASP A 60 3.21 9.71 3.36
N SER A 61 4.35 9.07 3.66
CA SER A 61 5.69 9.57 3.31
C SER A 61 5.93 9.71 1.80
N MET A 62 5.16 8.99 0.97
CA MET A 62 5.24 9.07 -0.49
C MET A 62 4.25 10.09 -1.09
N THR A 63 3.32 10.59 -0.28
CA THR A 63 2.29 11.57 -0.68
C THR A 63 2.70 12.98 -0.23
N GLU A 64 3.42 13.12 0.87
CA GLU A 64 4.06 14.35 1.32
C GLU A 64 5.33 14.65 0.50
N THR A 65 5.15 15.07 -0.75
CA THR A 65 6.14 15.86 -1.48
C THR A 65 5.58 17.25 -1.73
N GLU A 66 5.84 18.16 -0.78
CA GLU A 66 5.87 19.61 -1.00
C GLU A 66 7.32 20.11 -0.95
#